data_AF-A0ABD0NSM3-F1
#
_entry.id   AF-A0ABD0NSM3-F1
#
_cell.length_a   1.000
_cell.length_b   1.000
_cell.length_c   1.000
_cell.angle_alpha   90.00
_cell.angle_beta   90.00
_cell.angle_gamma   90.00
#
_symmetry.space_group_name_H-M   'P 1'
#
loop_
_entity.id
_entity.type
_entity.pdbx_description
1 polymer ?
#
loop_
_entity_poly.entity_id
_entity_poly.type
_entity_poly.pdbx_seq_one_letter_code
_entity_poly.pdbx_strand_id
1 'polypeptide(L)'
;YLTNGLTSVERFPISFKTQFSGHHFHHVVLGVYCNGRYGTLGMSRRADLMDRSELVFDFEDSYRRYQHTMKKIKIGLYVPHNPHVFQPIEWNYLVINACKQSREDMRKELEKHGRDMRMK
;
A
#
# COMPACT_ATOMS: atom_id res chain seq x y z
N TYR A 1 7.41 14.03 -1.67
CA TYR A 1 8.36 15.14 -1.78
C TYR A 1 9.45 14.84 -2.80
N LEU A 2 10.35 13.88 -2.53
CA LEU A 2 11.47 13.54 -3.44
C LEU A 2 11.02 13.10 -4.85
N THR A 3 9.83 12.50 -4.95
CA THR A 3 9.25 12.01 -6.21
C THR A 3 8.24 12.97 -6.85
N ASN A 4 8.07 14.19 -6.32
CA ASN A 4 7.08 15.14 -6.85
C ASN A 4 7.38 15.55 -8.30
N GLY A 5 8.66 15.69 -8.67
CA GLY A 5 9.07 16.05 -10.04
C GLY A 5 8.93 14.93 -11.08
N LEU A 6 8.65 13.70 -10.65
CA LEU A 6 8.55 12.53 -11.53
C LEU A 6 7.10 12.31 -11.95
N THR A 7 6.61 13.08 -12.92
CA THR A 7 5.20 13.05 -13.35
C THR A 7 4.75 11.72 -13.97
N SER A 8 5.69 10.87 -14.40
CA SER A 8 5.40 9.51 -14.86
C SER A 8 5.23 8.48 -13.74
N VAL A 9 5.39 8.90 -12.47
CA VAL A 9 5.34 8.04 -11.29
C VAL A 9 4.17 8.46 -10.42
N GLU A 10 3.09 7.68 -10.48
CA GLU A 10 1.96 7.84 -9.58
C GLU A 10 2.29 7.27 -8.20
N ARG A 11 1.79 7.92 -7.14
CA ARG A 11 2.17 7.60 -5.76
C ARG A 11 0.93 7.55 -4.88
N PHE A 12 0.81 6.53 -4.05
CA PHE A 12 -0.35 6.35 -3.18
C PHE A 12 0.07 5.66 -1.89
N PRO A 13 -0.51 6.01 -0.73
CA PRO A 13 -0.13 5.38 0.51
C PRO A 13 -0.74 3.98 0.65
N ILE A 14 0.04 3.05 1.18
CA ILE A 14 -0.42 1.72 1.57
C ILE A 14 -0.13 1.53 3.05
N SER A 15 -1.18 1.28 3.84
CA SER A 15 -1.08 1.07 5.28
C SER A 15 -1.43 -0.37 5.64
N PHE A 16 -0.58 -0.99 6.45
CA PHE A 16 -0.78 -2.33 6.99
C PHE A 16 -1.03 -2.26 8.50
N LYS A 17 -2.09 -2.92 8.95
CA LYS A 17 -2.31 -3.24 10.35
C LYS A 17 -2.06 -4.72 10.55
N THR A 18 -1.10 -5.06 11.38
CA THR A 18 -0.77 -6.45 11.73
C THR A 18 -0.92 -6.70 13.22
N GLN A 19 -0.94 -7.97 13.61
CA GLN A 19 -0.93 -8.40 15.00
C GLN A 19 0.21 -9.38 15.24
N PHE A 20 0.96 -9.17 16.32
CA PHE A 20 2.01 -10.08 16.78
C PHE A 20 1.99 -10.11 18.32
N SER A 21 2.01 -11.31 18.91
CA SER A 21 1.98 -11.51 20.37
C SER A 21 0.89 -10.70 21.10
N GLY A 22 -0.33 -10.70 20.54
CA GLY A 22 -1.48 -9.96 21.10
C GLY A 22 -1.50 -8.45 20.79
N HIS A 23 -0.37 -7.85 20.42
CA HIS A 23 -0.25 -6.42 20.12
C HIS A 23 -0.51 -6.10 18.65
N HIS A 24 -1.07 -4.91 18.39
CA HIS A 24 -1.28 -4.39 17.05
C HIS A 24 -0.15 -3.47 16.62
N PHE A 25 0.27 -3.60 15.36
CA PHE A 25 1.31 -2.78 14.76
C PHE A 25 0.78 -2.10 13.50
N HIS A 26 1.27 -0.89 13.28
CA HIS A 26 0.92 -0.06 12.13
C HIS A 26 2.18 0.20 11.33
N HIS A 27 2.09 0.01 10.02
CA HIS A 27 3.19 0.24 9.10
C HIS A 27 2.66 0.85 7.81
N VAL A 28 3.43 1.76 7.22
CA VAL A 28 3.03 2.49 6.03
C VAL A 28 4.19 2.49 5.05
N VAL A 29 3.88 2.21 3.79
CA VAL A 29 4.79 2.36 2.65
C VAL A 29 4.12 3.22 1.59
N LEU A 30 4.94 3.84 0.75
CA LEU A 30 4.48 4.58 -0.42
C LEU A 30 4.41 3.61 -1.61
N GLY A 31 3.21 3.22 -2.01
CA GLY A 31 2.99 2.56 -3.29
C GLY A 31 3.35 3.49 -4.43
N VAL A 32 4.04 2.96 -5.43
CA VAL A 32 4.38 3.64 -6.68
C VAL A 32 3.83 2.86 -7.85
N TYR A 33 3.37 3.56 -8.87
CA TYR A 33 2.94 3.00 -10.14
C TYR A 33 3.61 3.75 -11.28
N CYS A 34 4.28 3.02 -12.17
CA CYS A 34 4.97 3.59 -13.32
C CYS A 34 4.99 2.57 -14.46
N ASN A 35 4.57 3.00 -15.66
CA ASN A 35 4.62 2.19 -16.89
C ASN A 35 4.00 0.79 -16.75
N GLY A 36 2.82 0.70 -16.12
CA GLY A 36 2.11 -0.58 -15.96
C GLY A 36 2.63 -1.46 -14.83
N ARG A 37 3.67 -1.03 -14.10
CA ARG A 37 4.26 -1.77 -13.00
C ARG A 37 4.01 -1.06 -11.68
N TYR A 38 3.87 -1.86 -10.64
CA TYR A 38 3.75 -1.38 -9.28
C TYR A 38 5.05 -1.60 -8.50
N GLY A 39 5.23 -0.84 -7.43
CA GLY A 39 6.29 -1.06 -6.47
C GLY A 39 6.02 -0.29 -5.18
N THR A 40 6.93 -0.36 -4.23
CA THR A 40 6.86 0.40 -2.98
C THR A 40 8.18 1.11 -2.69
N LEU A 41 8.07 2.25 -2.02
CA LEU A 41 9.17 2.95 -1.37
C LEU A 41 8.83 3.10 0.11
N GLY A 42 9.75 2.80 1.01
CA GLY A 42 9.45 2.90 2.43
C GLY A 42 10.65 2.77 3.34
N MET A 43 10.40 2.92 4.64
CA MET A 43 11.40 2.68 5.67
C MET A 43 10.84 1.66 6.64
N SER A 44 11.57 0.57 6.83
CA SER A 44 11.23 -0.47 7.80
C SER A 44 12.49 -0.99 8.47
N ARG A 45 12.31 -1.53 9.68
CA ARG A 45 13.37 -2.25 10.40
C ARG A 45 13.71 -3.58 9.73
N ARG A 46 12.88 -4.04 8.77
CA ARG A 46 13.06 -5.28 8.01
C ARG A 46 13.16 -4.93 6.53
N ALA A 47 14.19 -5.42 5.87
CA ALA A 47 14.51 -5.08 4.47
C ALA A 47 13.43 -5.55 3.47
N ASP A 48 12.70 -6.61 3.81
CA ASP A 48 11.63 -7.17 3.00
C ASP A 48 10.26 -6.51 3.22
N LEU A 49 10.18 -5.51 4.10
CA LEU A 49 8.99 -4.74 4.41
C LEU A 49 9.18 -3.24 4.05
N MET A 50 9.96 -2.92 3.03
CA MET A 50 10.18 -1.53 2.59
C MET A 50 10.06 -1.41 1.06
N ASP A 51 11.17 -1.52 0.33
CA ASP A 51 11.22 -1.36 -1.11
C ASP A 51 10.98 -2.72 -1.79
N ARG A 52 9.96 -2.79 -2.63
CA ARG A 52 9.51 -4.02 -3.29
C ARG A 52 8.97 -3.71 -4.69
N SER A 53 9.11 -4.66 -5.61
CA SER A 53 8.53 -4.60 -6.96
C SER A 53 7.10 -5.17 -7.03
N GLU A 54 6.59 -5.75 -5.95
CA GLU A 54 5.24 -6.35 -5.88
C GLU A 54 4.56 -5.99 -4.55
N LEU A 55 3.26 -5.69 -4.60
CA LEU A 55 2.67 -4.76 -3.64
C LEU A 55 2.12 -5.33 -2.34
N VAL A 56 1.15 -6.25 -2.40
CA VAL A 56 0.30 -6.50 -1.22
C VAL A 56 0.49 -7.88 -0.64
N PHE A 57 0.34 -8.92 -1.47
CA PHE A 57 0.49 -10.30 -1.00
C PHE A 57 1.94 -10.63 -0.61
N ASP A 58 2.89 -9.99 -1.26
CA ASP A 58 4.30 -10.04 -0.92
C ASP A 58 4.63 -9.50 0.47
N PHE A 59 3.97 -8.41 0.86
CA PHE A 59 4.05 -7.89 2.22
C PHE A 59 3.38 -8.84 3.20
N GLU A 60 2.21 -9.39 2.86
CA GLU A 60 1.51 -10.37 3.69
C GLU A 60 2.41 -11.60 3.98
N ASP A 61 3.00 -12.18 2.94
CA ASP A 61 3.89 -13.33 3.04
C ASP A 61 5.19 -12.97 3.81
N SER A 62 5.69 -11.73 3.68
CA SER A 62 6.84 -11.23 4.45
C SER A 62 6.52 -11.01 5.93
N TYR A 63 5.35 -10.47 6.25
CA TYR A 63 4.88 -10.37 7.64
C TYR A 63 4.73 -11.74 8.29
N ARG A 64 4.23 -12.73 7.53
CA ARG A 64 4.07 -14.10 8.03
C ARG A 64 5.41 -14.70 8.49
N ARG A 65 6.52 -14.41 7.80
CA ARG A 65 7.87 -14.85 8.21
C ARG A 65 8.30 -14.31 9.57
N TYR A 66 7.78 -13.15 9.98
CA TYR A 66 8.02 -12.56 11.29
C TYR A 66 6.90 -12.86 12.30
N GLN A 67 6.05 -13.85 12.02
CA GLN A 67 4.92 -14.25 12.86
C GLN A 67 3.87 -13.16 13.04
N HIS A 68 3.86 -12.15 12.18
CA HIS A 68 2.80 -11.15 12.14
C HIS A 68 1.61 -11.68 11.33
N THR A 69 0.41 -11.53 11.88
CA THR A 69 -0.84 -11.80 11.18
C THR A 69 -1.41 -10.51 10.59
N MET A 70 -1.63 -10.48 9.28
CA MET A 70 -2.27 -9.34 8.61
C MET A 70 -3.72 -9.19 9.07
N LYS A 71 -4.10 -8.00 9.54
CA LYS A 71 -5.46 -7.69 10.01
C LYS A 71 -6.22 -6.79 9.05
N LYS A 72 -5.56 -5.75 8.55
CA LYS A 72 -6.19 -4.75 7.68
C LYS A 72 -5.17 -4.16 6.74
N ILE A 73 -5.60 -3.94 5.51
CA ILE A 73 -4.82 -3.26 4.47
C ILE A 73 -5.63 -2.05 4.06
N LYS A 74 -4.97 -0.89 3.97
CA LYS A 74 -5.62 0.33 3.50
C LYS A 74 -4.84 0.93 2.35
N ILE A 75 -5.53 1.35 1.32
CA ILE A 75 -4.94 1.98 0.13
C ILE A 75 -5.59 3.34 -0.05
N GLY A 76 -4.74 4.35 -0.20
CA GLY A 76 -5.15 5.71 -0.47
C GLY A 76 -5.27 6.04 -1.95
N LEU A 77 -5.61 7.29 -2.25
CA LEU A 77 -5.63 7.81 -3.62
C LEU A 77 -4.23 8.28 -4.05
N TYR A 78 -4.11 8.63 -5.34
CA TYR A 78 -2.90 9.27 -5.83
C TYR A 78 -2.64 10.60 -5.13
N VAL A 79 -1.40 10.77 -4.71
CA VAL A 79 -0.91 11.98 -4.06
C VAL A 79 -0.55 12.99 -5.16
N PRO A 80 -1.14 14.20 -5.15
CA PRO A 80 -0.83 15.23 -6.12
C PRO A 80 0.68 15.53 -6.20
N HIS A 81 1.17 15.78 -7.41
CA HIS A 81 2.58 16.14 -7.65
C HIS A 81 2.90 17.56 -7.19
N ASN A 82 1.93 18.47 -7.33
CA ASN A 82 2.07 19.86 -6.95
C ASN A 82 2.08 19.99 -5.41
N PRO A 83 3.22 20.41 -4.80
CA PRO A 83 3.34 20.54 -3.35
C PRO A 83 2.53 21.70 -2.75
N HIS A 84 2.04 22.63 -3.58
CA HIS A 84 1.26 23.79 -3.14
C HIS A 84 -0.25 23.51 -3.08
N VAL A 85 -0.67 22.30 -3.43
CA VAL A 85 -2.06 21.88 -3.30
C VAL A 85 -2.35 21.59 -1.83
N PHE A 86 -3.30 22.32 -1.24
CA PHE A 86 -3.74 22.14 0.15
C PHE A 86 -4.69 20.94 0.35
N GLN A 87 -4.74 20.02 -0.60
CA GLN A 87 -5.55 18.82 -0.50
C GLN A 87 -4.88 17.83 0.46
N PRO A 88 -5.60 17.34 1.50
CA PRO A 88 -5.05 16.32 2.38
C PRO A 88 -4.83 15.02 1.60
N ILE A 89 -3.80 14.26 2.00
CA ILE A 89 -3.59 12.91 1.48
C ILE A 89 -4.77 12.04 1.91
N GLU A 90 -5.42 11.39 0.94
CA GLU A 90 -6.43 10.38 1.23
C GLU A 90 -5.72 9.06 1.56
N TRP A 91 -5.84 8.60 2.81
CA TRP A 91 -5.13 7.44 3.33
C TRP A 91 -5.96 6.15 3.35
N ASN A 92 -7.29 6.25 3.33
CA ASN A 92 -8.17 5.15 3.68
C ASN A 92 -9.29 4.93 2.63
N TYR A 93 -9.02 5.20 1.36
CA TYR A 93 -10.02 5.09 0.30
C TYR A 93 -10.52 3.65 0.14
N LEU A 94 -9.60 2.68 0.03
CA LEU A 94 -9.91 1.27 0.08
C LEU A 94 -9.47 0.70 1.42
N VAL A 95 -10.35 -0.05 2.09
CA VAL A 95 -10.05 -0.72 3.37
C VAL A 95 -10.44 -2.18 3.29
N ILE A 96 -9.44 -3.06 3.27
CA ILE A 96 -9.59 -4.51 3.16
C ILE A 96 -9.40 -5.14 4.54
N ASN A 97 -10.31 -6.04 4.94
CA ASN A 97 -10.17 -6.81 6.17
C ASN A 97 -9.63 -8.20 5.86
N ALA A 98 -8.31 -8.34 5.95
CA ALA A 98 -7.59 -9.56 5.60
C ALA A 98 -7.99 -10.79 6.44
N CYS A 99 -8.64 -10.60 7.60
CA CYS A 99 -9.14 -11.73 8.40
C CYS A 99 -10.52 -12.23 7.97
N LYS A 100 -11.27 -11.44 7.19
CA LYS A 100 -12.67 -11.75 6.82
C LYS A 100 -12.84 -12.11 5.35
N GLN A 101 -11.79 -11.95 4.54
CA GLN A 101 -11.86 -12.09 3.10
C GLN A 101 -10.84 -13.13 2.63
N SER A 102 -11.19 -13.87 1.58
CA SER A 102 -10.25 -14.79 0.92
C SER A 102 -9.19 -14.01 0.15
N ARG A 103 -8.03 -14.65 -0.11
CA ARG A 103 -6.95 -14.04 -0.92
C ARG A 103 -7.44 -13.67 -2.32
N GLU A 104 -8.40 -14.41 -2.88
CA GLU A 104 -9.00 -14.15 -4.20
C GLU A 104 -9.92 -12.92 -4.19
N ASP A 105 -10.75 -12.77 -3.16
CA ASP A 105 -11.64 -11.61 -3.05
C ASP A 105 -10.84 -10.33 -2.82
N MET A 106 -9.82 -10.40 -1.97
CA MET A 106 -8.86 -9.31 -1.78
C MET A 106 -8.19 -8.93 -3.10
N ARG A 107 -7.78 -9.91 -3.91
CA ARG A 107 -7.17 -9.65 -5.23
C ARG A 107 -8.14 -8.91 -6.14
N LYS A 108 -9.40 -9.34 -6.22
CA LYS A 108 -10.42 -8.68 -7.05
C LYS A 108 -10.65 -7.23 -6.64
N GLU A 109 -10.71 -6.94 -5.34
CA GLU A 109 -10.85 -5.57 -4.82
C GLU A 109 -9.63 -4.70 -5.16
N LEU A 110 -8.42 -5.24 -4.96
CA LEU A 110 -7.17 -4.56 -5.31
C LEU A 110 -7.08 -4.24 -6.81
N GLU A 111 -7.41 -5.21 -7.67
CA GLU A 111 -7.39 -5.03 -9.12
C GLU A 111 -8.46 -4.03 -9.58
N LYS A 112 -9.66 -4.08 -9.01
CA LYS A 112 -10.72 -3.11 -9.28
C LYS A 112 -10.26 -1.71 -8.89
N HIS A 113 -9.75 -1.54 -7.67
CA HIS A 113 -9.27 -0.25 -7.21
C HIS A 113 -8.12 0.27 -8.08
N GLY A 114 -7.16 -0.58 -8.43
CA GLY A 114 -6.07 -0.22 -9.34
C GLY A 114 -6.56 0.21 -10.73
N ARG A 115 -7.62 -0.41 -11.27
CA ARG A 115 -8.28 0.04 -12.52
C ARG A 115 -8.92 1.42 -12.35
N ASP A 116 -9.69 1.59 -11.28
CA ASP A 116 -10.42 2.84 -11.01
C ASP A 116 -9.45 4.02 -10.81
N MET A 117 -8.29 3.79 -10.18
CA MET A 117 -7.24 4.80 -10.02
C MET A 117 -6.60 5.21 -11.35
N ARG A 118 -6.55 4.33 -12.35
CA ARG A 118 -5.96 4.62 -13.67
C ARG A 118 -6.92 5.29 -14.65
N MET A 119 -8.23 5.25 -14.37
CA MET A 119 -9.25 5.87 -15.21
C MET A 119 -9.57 7.31 -14.81
N LYS A 120 -9.01 7.79 -13.69
CA LYS A 120 -9.08 9.18 -13.24
C LYS A 120 -7.79 9.91 -13.58
#